data_AF-A0A6P0UP57-F1
#
_entry.id   AF-A0A6P0UP57-F1
#
_cell.length_a   1.000
_cell.length_b   1.000
_cell.length_c   1.000
_cell.angle_alpha   90.00
_cell.angle_beta   90.00
_cell.angle_gamma   90.00
#
_symmetry.space_group_name_H-M   'P 1'
#
loop_
_entity.id
_entity.type
_entity.pdbx_description
1 polymer ?
#
loop_
_entity_poly.entity_id
_entity_poly.type
_entity_poly.pdbx_seq_one_letter_code
_entity_poly.pdbx_strand_id
1 'polypeptide(L)'
;MKILIGIIIVGLVIFFFIRKNSNSEQSEESKLPSKLYSLNDGNQNELLVSIKVSQEWLESIKTKYDWNEFDEYDNRMWEYMYKLFDETIEQSEIESYDELWSKLTHQQKLFWVFLSFNGDTNNGGVYQFLFNRPEFIIATAEAWEELGIEELETDYNAVLTELTGKISKIGELKSVFNDESKSWNKRWNSFADGYKELKSTEKIEDYYYDKEFKKIVHKKVADYIERNIEKFAEIEK
;
A
#
# COMPACT_ATOMS: atom_id res chain seq x y z
N MET A 1 20.56 13.34 -11.13
CA MET A 1 20.15 13.44 -12.56
C MET A 1 19.61 12.12 -13.13
N LYS A 2 19.97 10.94 -12.60
CA LYS A 2 19.35 9.65 -12.99
C LYS A 2 17.98 9.39 -12.34
N ILE A 3 17.78 9.89 -11.12
CA ILE A 3 16.53 9.75 -10.35
C ILE A 3 15.36 10.54 -11.00
N LEU A 4 15.62 11.72 -11.55
CA LEU A 4 14.60 12.52 -12.26
C LEU A 4 14.10 11.87 -13.56
N ILE A 5 14.87 10.95 -14.15
CA ILE A 5 14.54 10.31 -15.43
C ILE A 5 13.54 9.15 -15.22
N GLY A 6 13.56 8.48 -14.07
CA GLY A 6 12.61 7.40 -13.74
C GLY A 6 11.17 7.89 -13.61
N ILE A 7 10.95 8.96 -12.86
CA ILE A 7 9.63 9.60 -12.64
C ILE A 7 9.00 10.05 -13.97
N ILE A 8 9.83 10.60 -14.87
CA ILE A 8 9.37 11.08 -16.19
C ILE A 8 8.97 9.90 -17.09
N ILE A 9 9.68 8.77 -17.04
CA ILE A 9 9.37 7.60 -17.88
C ILE A 9 8.07 6.92 -17.42
N VAL A 10 7.88 6.72 -16.11
CA VAL A 10 6.65 6.12 -15.56
C VAL A 10 5.44 7.03 -15.83
N GLY A 11 5.58 8.34 -15.59
CA GLY A 11 4.53 9.31 -15.88
C GLY A 11 4.18 9.41 -17.37
N LEU A 12 5.17 9.31 -18.27
CA LEU A 12 4.94 9.33 -19.72
C LEU A 12 4.28 8.06 -20.23
N VAL A 13 4.63 6.88 -19.69
CA VAL A 13 3.97 5.61 -20.04
C VAL A 13 2.51 5.66 -19.60
N ILE A 14 2.23 6.08 -18.37
CA ILE A 14 0.86 6.22 -17.85
C ILE A 14 0.04 7.24 -18.67
N PHE A 15 0.62 8.41 -18.98
CA PHE A 15 -0.05 9.44 -19.79
C PHE A 15 -0.36 8.98 -21.22
N PHE A 16 0.56 8.23 -21.87
CA PHE A 16 0.34 7.71 -23.22
C PHE A 16 -0.80 6.68 -23.28
N PHE A 17 -0.94 5.85 -22.24
CA PHE A 17 -2.01 4.86 -22.17
C PHE A 17 -3.38 5.46 -21.84
N ILE A 18 -3.46 6.44 -20.94
CA ILE A 18 -4.70 7.19 -20.67
C ILE A 18 -5.23 7.83 -21.96
N ARG A 19 -4.34 8.42 -22.77
CA ARG A 19 -4.70 9.07 -24.04
C ARG A 19 -5.04 8.08 -25.17
N LYS A 20 -4.48 6.87 -25.16
CA LYS A 20 -4.80 5.84 -26.16
C LYS A 20 -6.19 5.25 -25.92
N ASN A 21 -6.59 5.06 -24.66
CA ASN A 21 -7.91 4.53 -24.29
C ASN A 21 -9.07 5.51 -24.50
N SER A 22 -8.81 6.82 -24.66
CA SER A 22 -9.88 7.80 -24.91
C SER A 22 -10.40 7.82 -26.35
N ASN A 23 -9.74 7.11 -27.28
CA ASN A 23 -10.02 7.19 -28.73
C ASN A 23 -10.56 5.89 -29.34
N SER A 24 -10.89 4.86 -28.55
CA SER A 24 -11.51 3.63 -29.04
C SER A 24 -12.94 3.50 -28.51
N GLU A 25 -13.91 3.55 -29.43
CA GLU A 25 -15.32 3.32 -29.16
C GLU A 25 -15.59 1.89 -28.67
N GLN A 26 -16.27 1.81 -27.52
CA GLN A 26 -17.11 0.71 -27.01
C GLN A 26 -16.62 -0.74 -27.14
N SER A 27 -15.98 -1.20 -26.06
CA SER A 27 -16.30 -2.45 -25.36
C SER A 27 -16.28 -2.14 -23.85
N GLU A 28 -17.07 -2.83 -23.03
CA GLU A 28 -16.96 -2.76 -21.56
C GLU A 28 -15.67 -3.47 -21.07
N GLU A 29 -14.53 -3.10 -21.66
CA GLU A 29 -13.21 -3.64 -21.36
C GLU A 29 -12.65 -3.03 -20.08
N SER A 30 -12.49 -3.89 -19.07
CA SER A 30 -11.49 -3.83 -18.00
C SER A 30 -10.94 -2.44 -17.67
N LYS A 31 -11.71 -1.65 -16.94
CA LYS A 31 -11.20 -0.37 -16.44
C LYS A 31 -10.32 -0.64 -15.23
N LEU A 32 -9.14 -0.01 -15.20
CA LEU A 32 -8.43 0.30 -13.95
C LEU A 32 -9.44 0.87 -12.94
N PRO A 33 -9.20 0.75 -11.62
CA PRO A 33 -10.06 1.40 -10.65
C PRO A 33 -10.26 2.87 -11.06
N SER A 34 -11.47 3.38 -10.89
CA SER A 34 -11.82 4.75 -11.29
C SER A 34 -10.97 5.81 -10.59
N LYS A 35 -10.24 5.41 -9.54
CA LYS A 35 -9.32 6.21 -8.76
C LYS A 35 -8.08 5.40 -8.43
N LEU A 36 -6.91 6.02 -8.60
CA LEU A 36 -5.64 5.54 -8.11
C LEU A 36 -5.15 6.59 -7.12
N TYR A 37 -4.74 6.14 -5.94
CA TYR A 37 -4.16 7.01 -4.93
C TYR A 37 -2.67 7.24 -5.22
N SER A 38 -2.24 8.49 -5.02
CA SER A 38 -0.83 8.88 -4.87
C SER A 38 -0.64 9.51 -3.50
N LEU A 39 0.52 9.26 -2.87
CA LEU A 39 0.94 9.91 -1.63
C LEU A 39 0.84 11.46 -1.76
N ASN A 40 1.05 11.97 -2.98
CA ASN A 40 1.03 13.39 -3.32
C ASN A 40 -0.38 13.98 -3.52
N ASP A 41 -1.46 13.19 -3.38
CA ASP A 41 -2.84 13.69 -3.55
C ASP A 41 -3.33 14.44 -2.31
N GLY A 42 -4.13 15.51 -2.45
CA GLY A 42 -4.82 16.13 -1.32
C GLY A 42 -3.91 16.76 -0.27
N ASN A 43 -4.28 16.72 1.02
CA ASN A 43 -3.49 17.31 2.11
C ASN A 43 -2.10 16.67 2.21
N GLN A 44 -1.05 17.46 2.34
CA GLN A 44 0.33 16.94 2.43
C GLN A 44 0.94 17.10 3.82
N ASN A 45 0.56 18.15 4.55
CA ASN A 45 1.36 18.64 5.66
C ASN A 45 0.58 18.98 6.93
N GLU A 46 -0.70 19.30 6.80
CA GLU A 46 -1.53 19.76 7.91
C GLU A 46 -2.04 18.57 8.71
N LEU A 47 -1.85 18.58 10.02
CA LEU A 47 -2.25 17.48 10.88
C LEU A 47 -3.75 17.60 11.21
N LEU A 48 -4.60 17.18 10.27
CA LEU A 48 -6.07 17.29 10.38
C LEU A 48 -6.72 16.10 11.09
N VAL A 49 -6.08 14.94 11.01
CA VAL A 49 -6.50 13.70 11.67
C VAL A 49 -5.35 13.33 12.60
N SER A 50 -5.59 13.32 13.92
CA SER A 50 -4.53 13.05 14.88
C SER A 50 -5.06 12.60 16.23
N ILE A 51 -4.13 12.13 17.04
CA ILE A 51 -4.32 11.81 18.44
C ILE A 51 -3.26 12.53 19.26
N LYS A 52 -3.53 12.66 20.57
CA LYS A 52 -2.52 13.10 21.53
C LYS A 52 -1.72 11.92 22.07
N VAL A 53 -0.40 12.07 22.11
CA VAL A 53 0.49 11.08 22.73
C VAL A 53 1.48 11.78 23.66
N SER A 54 1.81 11.15 24.78
CA SER A 54 2.83 11.67 25.68
C SER A 54 4.24 11.30 25.21
N GLN A 55 5.20 12.14 25.55
CA GLN A 55 6.62 11.83 25.35
C GLN A 55 7.02 10.52 26.06
N GLU A 56 6.50 10.28 27.26
CA GLU A 56 6.74 9.05 28.02
C GLU A 56 6.26 7.80 27.26
N TRP A 57 5.09 7.86 26.61
CA TRP A 57 4.60 6.75 25.80
C TRP A 57 5.57 6.44 24.66
N LEU A 58 5.99 7.45 23.90
CA LEU A 58 6.94 7.28 22.80
C LEU A 58 8.26 6.62 23.25
N GLU A 59 8.78 7.03 24.40
CA GLU A 59 10.02 6.47 24.98
C GLU A 59 9.81 5.04 25.49
N SER A 60 8.65 4.76 26.08
CA SER A 60 8.30 3.43 26.58
C SER A 60 8.22 2.40 25.45
N ILE A 61 7.63 2.76 24.30
CA ILE A 61 7.53 1.89 23.12
C ILE A 61 8.93 1.52 22.61
N LYS A 62 9.85 2.49 22.54
CA LYS A 62 11.22 2.23 22.08
C LYS A 62 11.98 1.30 23.02
N THR A 63 11.78 1.47 24.32
CA THR A 63 12.45 0.67 25.35
C THR A 63 11.90 -0.75 25.43
N LYS A 64 10.56 -0.90 25.37
CA LYS A 64 9.89 -2.19 25.48
C LYS A 64 10.12 -3.07 24.25
N TYR A 65 10.09 -2.48 23.06
CA TYR A 65 10.17 -3.21 21.80
C TYR A 65 11.51 -2.96 21.12
N ASP A 66 12.59 -3.50 21.68
CA ASP A 66 13.92 -3.40 21.09
C ASP A 66 14.03 -4.25 19.81
N TRP A 67 14.65 -3.70 18.75
CA TRP A 67 14.78 -4.43 17.48
C TRP A 67 15.66 -5.68 17.58
N ASN A 68 16.52 -5.80 18.59
CA ASN A 68 17.28 -7.03 18.84
C ASN A 68 16.38 -8.16 19.36
N GLU A 69 15.23 -7.85 19.94
CA GLU A 69 14.23 -8.79 20.45
C GLU A 69 12.98 -8.86 19.55
N PHE A 70 13.17 -8.61 18.25
CA PHE A 70 12.06 -8.52 17.30
C PHE A 70 11.13 -9.74 17.28
N ASP A 71 9.84 -9.46 17.47
CA ASP A 71 8.72 -10.36 17.18
C ASP A 71 7.91 -9.80 16.00
N GLU A 72 7.57 -10.66 15.03
CA GLU A 72 6.85 -10.25 13.83
C GLU A 72 5.40 -9.84 14.12
N TYR A 73 4.84 -10.31 15.24
CA TYR A 73 3.47 -10.03 15.70
C TYR A 73 3.43 -9.05 16.87
N ASP A 74 4.56 -8.77 17.52
CA ASP A 74 4.63 -7.85 18.67
C ASP A 74 5.88 -6.95 18.61
N ASN A 75 5.73 -5.75 18.02
CA ASN A 75 6.82 -4.80 17.85
C ASN A 75 6.28 -3.36 17.71
N ARG A 76 7.20 -2.37 17.66
CA ARG A 76 6.87 -0.94 17.58
C ARG A 76 5.90 -0.57 16.45
N MET A 77 6.00 -1.23 15.29
CA MET A 77 5.15 -0.91 14.15
C MET A 77 3.68 -1.18 14.48
N TRP A 78 3.38 -2.29 15.18
CA TRP A 78 2.01 -2.62 15.58
C TRP A 78 1.47 -1.66 16.63
N GLU A 79 2.29 -1.24 17.58
CA GLU A 79 1.92 -0.20 18.56
C GLU A 79 1.60 1.14 17.88
N TYR A 80 2.36 1.49 16.84
CA TYR A 80 2.06 2.66 16.02
C TYR A 80 0.80 2.48 15.19
N MET A 81 0.50 1.28 14.69
CA MET A 81 -0.77 0.99 14.02
C MET A 81 -1.94 1.23 14.97
N TYR A 82 -1.92 0.61 16.16
CA TYR A 82 -3.02 0.76 17.11
C TYR A 82 -3.20 2.22 17.54
N LYS A 83 -2.11 2.91 17.92
CA LYS A 83 -2.22 4.24 18.50
C LYS A 83 -2.37 5.36 17.46
N LEU A 84 -1.50 5.36 16.46
CA LEU A 84 -1.35 6.48 15.51
C LEU A 84 -2.19 6.31 14.24
N PHE A 85 -2.83 5.15 14.07
CA PHE A 85 -3.70 4.88 12.93
C PHE A 85 -5.11 4.48 13.37
N ASP A 86 -5.28 3.34 14.05
CA ASP A 86 -6.61 2.82 14.41
C ASP A 86 -7.37 3.78 15.33
N GLU A 87 -6.79 4.14 16.48
CA GLU A 87 -7.42 5.10 17.40
C GLU A 87 -7.61 6.49 16.76
N THR A 88 -6.68 6.89 15.89
CA THR A 88 -6.73 8.20 15.20
C THR A 88 -7.88 8.26 14.20
N ILE A 89 -8.11 7.18 13.45
CA ILE A 89 -9.23 7.06 12.51
C ILE A 89 -10.55 6.96 13.27
N GLU A 90 -10.61 6.15 14.32
CA GLU A 90 -11.81 6.00 15.15
C GLU A 90 -12.26 7.36 15.71
N GLN A 91 -11.33 8.15 16.26
CA GLN A 91 -11.63 9.49 16.79
C GLN A 91 -12.01 10.52 15.72
N SER A 92 -11.62 10.30 14.47
CA SER A 92 -11.93 11.24 13.39
C SER A 92 -13.38 11.17 12.92
N GLU A 93 -14.07 10.06 13.20
CA GLU A 93 -15.43 9.75 12.73
C GLU A 93 -15.59 9.81 11.19
N ILE A 94 -14.48 9.73 10.44
CA ILE A 94 -14.50 9.74 8.97
C ILE A 94 -14.78 8.33 8.44
N GLU A 95 -15.97 8.13 7.89
CA GLU A 95 -16.37 6.82 7.34
C GLU A 95 -15.89 6.58 5.90
N SER A 96 -15.67 7.65 5.13
CA SER A 96 -15.27 7.56 3.73
C SER A 96 -13.75 7.47 3.58
N TYR A 97 -13.27 6.39 2.96
CA TYR A 97 -11.84 6.23 2.66
C TYR A 97 -11.30 7.36 1.78
N ASP A 98 -12.10 7.87 0.86
CA ASP A 98 -11.71 8.98 -0.01
C ASP A 98 -11.60 10.30 0.76
N GLU A 99 -12.52 10.52 1.71
CA GLU A 99 -12.45 11.68 2.59
C GLU A 99 -11.24 11.57 3.51
N LEU A 100 -11.04 10.40 4.13
CA LEU A 100 -9.91 10.13 5.00
C LEU A 100 -8.59 10.40 4.26
N TRP A 101 -8.41 9.76 3.10
CA TRP A 101 -7.22 9.94 2.25
C TRP A 101 -6.92 11.41 1.97
N SER A 102 -7.95 12.20 1.65
CA SER A 102 -7.78 13.62 1.34
C SER A 102 -7.34 14.48 2.53
N LYS A 103 -7.59 14.02 3.77
CA LYS A 103 -7.26 14.71 5.02
C LYS A 103 -5.95 14.23 5.65
N LEU A 104 -5.52 13.01 5.40
CA LEU A 104 -4.25 12.48 5.92
C LEU A 104 -3.06 13.30 5.42
N THR A 105 -2.03 13.44 6.26
CA THR A 105 -0.71 13.93 5.84
C THR A 105 -0.07 12.95 4.85
N HIS A 106 0.98 13.40 4.15
CA HIS A 106 1.80 12.52 3.32
C HIS A 106 2.32 11.30 4.10
N GLN A 107 2.82 11.54 5.31
CA GLN A 107 3.38 10.49 6.17
C GLN A 107 2.32 9.47 6.61
N GLN A 108 1.12 9.95 6.97
CA GLN A 108 0.01 9.07 7.34
C GLN A 108 -0.48 8.22 6.17
N LYS A 109 -0.47 8.75 4.94
CA LYS A 109 -0.79 7.97 3.73
C LYS A 109 0.22 6.88 3.49
N LEU A 110 1.52 7.18 3.60
CA LEU A 110 2.57 6.19 3.47
C LEU A 110 2.35 5.05 4.47
N PHE A 111 2.01 5.39 5.71
CA PHE A 111 1.72 4.37 6.72
C PHE A 111 0.47 3.55 6.37
N TRP A 112 -0.62 4.17 5.93
CA TRP A 112 -1.83 3.45 5.52
C TRP A 112 -1.59 2.51 4.33
N VAL A 113 -0.84 2.99 3.33
CA VAL A 113 -0.42 2.21 2.17
C VAL A 113 0.35 0.98 2.62
N PHE A 114 1.34 1.17 3.50
CA PHE A 114 2.08 0.07 4.09
C PHE A 114 1.17 -0.92 4.82
N LEU A 115 0.25 -0.46 5.68
CA LEU A 115 -0.67 -1.33 6.42
C LEU A 115 -1.57 -2.14 5.47
N SER A 116 -2.05 -1.51 4.41
CA SER A 116 -2.91 -2.15 3.40
C SER A 116 -2.14 -3.21 2.61
N PHE A 117 -0.93 -2.89 2.14
CA PHE A 117 -0.06 -3.85 1.48
C PHE A 117 0.31 -5.01 2.40
N ASN A 118 0.76 -4.70 3.62
CA ASN A 118 1.23 -5.68 4.58
C ASN A 118 0.11 -6.63 5.01
N GLY A 119 -1.10 -6.11 5.24
CA GLY A 119 -2.26 -6.91 5.64
C GLY A 119 -2.68 -7.91 4.56
N ASP A 120 -2.90 -7.45 3.32
CA ASP A 120 -3.30 -8.34 2.24
C ASP A 120 -2.18 -9.31 1.83
N THR A 121 -0.93 -8.85 1.80
CA THR A 121 0.21 -9.70 1.45
C THR A 121 0.45 -10.79 2.48
N ASN A 122 0.36 -10.51 3.79
CA ASN A 122 0.45 -11.57 4.81
C ASN A 122 -0.71 -12.56 4.77
N ASN A 123 -1.87 -12.17 4.22
CA ASN A 123 -3.05 -13.02 4.16
C ASN A 123 -3.06 -13.92 2.91
N GLY A 124 -2.67 -13.39 1.75
CA GLY A 124 -2.71 -14.13 0.49
C GLY A 124 -1.73 -13.65 -0.56
N GLY A 125 -0.63 -13.00 -0.19
CA GLY A 125 0.39 -12.57 -1.14
C GLY A 125 0.06 -11.31 -1.92
N VAL A 126 1.00 -10.91 -2.78
CA VAL A 126 0.96 -9.61 -3.44
C VAL A 126 -0.18 -9.55 -4.46
N TYR A 127 -0.50 -10.67 -5.12
CA TYR A 127 -1.66 -10.71 -6.02
C TYR A 127 -2.97 -10.39 -5.28
N GLN A 128 -3.16 -10.93 -4.07
CA GLN A 128 -4.36 -10.63 -3.29
C GLN A 128 -4.47 -9.13 -2.99
N PHE A 129 -3.35 -8.47 -2.63
CA PHE A 129 -3.32 -7.03 -2.45
C PHE A 129 -3.75 -6.28 -3.72
N LEU A 130 -3.16 -6.60 -4.88
CA LEU A 130 -3.51 -5.97 -6.16
C LEU A 130 -4.99 -6.17 -6.53
N PHE A 131 -5.54 -7.34 -6.17
CA PHE A 131 -6.93 -7.68 -6.43
C PHE A 131 -7.90 -6.92 -5.51
N ASN A 132 -7.60 -6.86 -4.21
CA ASN A 132 -8.44 -6.27 -3.17
C ASN A 132 -8.36 -4.74 -3.12
N ARG A 133 -7.17 -4.19 -3.34
CA ARG A 133 -6.82 -2.77 -3.15
C ARG A 133 -6.20 -2.15 -4.41
N PRO A 134 -6.81 -2.30 -5.60
CA PRO A 134 -6.21 -1.80 -6.83
C PRO A 134 -5.97 -0.28 -6.83
N GLU A 135 -6.71 0.47 -6.01
CA GLU A 135 -6.54 1.91 -5.82
C GLU A 135 -5.21 2.29 -5.16
N PHE A 136 -4.58 1.40 -4.38
CA PHE A 136 -3.32 1.65 -3.66
C PHE A 136 -2.06 1.32 -4.47
N ILE A 137 -2.21 0.78 -5.69
CA ILE A 137 -1.10 0.22 -6.49
C ILE A 137 0.00 1.26 -6.75
N ILE A 138 -0.37 2.51 -7.08
CA ILE A 138 0.61 3.57 -7.35
C ILE A 138 1.25 4.07 -6.06
N ALA A 139 0.45 4.42 -5.05
CA ALA A 139 0.96 4.86 -3.76
C ALA A 139 1.90 3.83 -3.09
N THR A 140 1.69 2.53 -3.34
CA THR A 140 2.59 1.46 -2.85
C THR A 140 3.97 1.55 -3.46
N ALA A 141 4.08 1.78 -4.77
CA ALA A 141 5.38 1.98 -5.41
C ALA A 141 6.09 3.23 -4.87
N GLU A 142 5.35 4.33 -4.71
CA GLU A 142 5.87 5.57 -4.11
C GLU A 142 6.37 5.34 -2.67
N ALA A 143 5.63 4.56 -1.87
CA ALA A 143 6.01 4.23 -0.50
C ALA A 143 7.31 3.40 -0.42
N TRP A 144 7.50 2.44 -1.33
CA TRP A 144 8.74 1.65 -1.37
C TRP A 144 9.96 2.46 -1.78
N GLU A 145 9.80 3.35 -2.76
CA GLU A 145 10.81 4.32 -3.15
C GLU A 145 11.19 5.21 -1.95
N GLU A 146 10.20 5.76 -1.23
CA GLU A 146 10.43 6.66 -0.12
C GLU A 146 11.05 5.98 1.12
N LEU A 147 10.67 4.75 1.42
CA LEU A 147 11.28 3.96 2.50
C LEU A 147 12.71 3.48 2.14
N GLY A 148 13.08 3.54 0.86
CA GLY A 148 14.37 3.11 0.34
C GLY A 148 14.63 1.65 0.64
N ILE A 149 13.67 0.78 0.29
CA ILE A 149 13.78 -0.68 0.38
C ILE A 149 13.97 -1.21 -1.05
N GLU A 150 15.21 -1.15 -1.54
CA GLU A 150 15.55 -1.36 -2.96
C GLU A 150 15.03 -2.68 -3.55
N GLU A 151 15.02 -3.75 -2.75
CA GLU A 151 14.51 -5.07 -3.16
C GLU A 151 13.00 -5.03 -3.45
N LEU A 152 12.20 -4.47 -2.53
CA LEU A 152 10.76 -4.26 -2.74
C LEU A 152 10.49 -3.30 -3.89
N GLU A 153 11.22 -2.19 -3.99
CA GLU A 153 11.04 -1.23 -5.09
C GLU A 153 11.26 -1.91 -6.45
N THR A 154 12.36 -2.65 -6.60
CA THR A 154 12.73 -3.31 -7.85
C THR A 154 11.69 -4.36 -8.25
N ASP A 155 11.33 -5.23 -7.30
CA ASP A 155 10.47 -6.36 -7.61
C ASP A 155 9.00 -5.96 -7.72
N TYR A 156 8.56 -4.97 -6.93
CA TYR A 156 7.23 -4.39 -7.11
C TYR A 156 7.09 -3.67 -8.44
N ASN A 157 8.12 -2.98 -8.94
CA ASN A 157 8.11 -2.40 -10.29
C ASN A 157 8.01 -3.48 -11.40
N ALA A 158 8.62 -4.65 -11.20
CA ALA A 158 8.45 -5.78 -12.11
C ALA A 158 6.99 -6.27 -12.11
N VAL A 159 6.37 -6.35 -10.93
CA VAL A 159 4.94 -6.66 -10.76
C VAL A 159 4.05 -5.65 -11.48
N LEU A 160 4.31 -4.34 -11.32
CA LEU A 160 3.55 -3.30 -12.02
C LEU A 160 3.69 -3.38 -13.53
N THR A 161 4.88 -3.70 -14.02
CA THR A 161 5.16 -3.87 -15.45
C THR A 161 4.37 -5.07 -16.01
N GLU A 162 4.40 -6.21 -15.32
CA GLU A 162 3.63 -7.39 -15.71
C GLU A 162 2.12 -7.12 -15.65
N LEU A 163 1.65 -6.49 -14.56
CA LEU A 163 0.26 -6.10 -14.39
C LEU A 163 -0.20 -5.20 -15.52
N THR A 164 0.57 -4.17 -15.89
CA THR A 164 0.23 -3.24 -16.98
C THR A 164 -0.01 -3.98 -18.30
N GLY A 165 0.80 -5.00 -18.60
CA GLY A 165 0.62 -5.86 -19.77
C GLY A 165 -0.59 -6.79 -19.69
N LYS A 166 -1.19 -6.96 -18.50
CA LYS A 166 -2.25 -7.92 -18.20
C LYS A 166 -3.51 -7.30 -17.57
N ILE A 167 -3.62 -5.97 -17.51
CA ILE A 167 -4.77 -5.26 -16.90
C ILE A 167 -6.10 -5.82 -17.39
N SER A 168 -6.21 -6.07 -18.71
CA SER A 168 -7.45 -6.59 -19.28
C SER A 168 -7.80 -7.98 -18.76
N LYS A 169 -6.81 -8.86 -18.72
CA LYS A 169 -6.99 -10.22 -18.20
C LYS A 169 -7.34 -10.21 -16.71
N ILE A 170 -6.66 -9.39 -15.91
CA ILE A 170 -6.96 -9.26 -14.47
C ILE A 170 -8.36 -8.69 -14.24
N GLY A 171 -8.79 -7.72 -15.06
CA GLY A 171 -10.14 -7.17 -15.02
C GLY A 171 -11.22 -8.23 -15.35
N GLU A 172 -10.98 -9.07 -16.36
CA GLU A 172 -11.85 -10.21 -16.68
C GLU A 172 -11.97 -11.17 -15.50
N LEU A 173 -10.84 -11.57 -14.91
CA LEU A 173 -10.80 -12.50 -13.77
C LEU A 173 -11.56 -11.94 -12.55
N LYS A 174 -11.41 -10.63 -12.28
CA LYS A 174 -12.14 -9.94 -11.21
C LYS A 174 -13.64 -9.85 -11.49
N SER A 175 -14.04 -9.61 -12.74
CA SER A 175 -15.46 -9.63 -13.14
C SER A 175 -16.09 -11.01 -12.89
N VAL A 176 -15.40 -12.10 -13.26
CA VAL A 176 -15.87 -13.47 -13.01
C VAL A 176 -15.94 -13.79 -11.52
N PHE A 177 -14.98 -13.32 -10.71
CA PHE A 177 -15.01 -13.51 -9.25
C PHE A 177 -16.19 -12.77 -8.60
N ASN A 178 -16.56 -11.59 -9.09
CA ASN A 178 -17.65 -10.79 -8.54
C ASN A 178 -19.04 -11.18 -9.08
N ASP A 179 -19.13 -12.06 -10.07
CA ASP A 179 -20.39 -12.51 -10.63
C ASP A 179 -21.06 -13.56 -9.71
N GLU A 180 -21.97 -13.09 -8.85
CA GLU A 180 -22.72 -13.91 -7.89
C GLU A 180 -23.64 -14.95 -8.55
N SER A 181 -23.93 -14.84 -9.85
CA SER A 181 -24.66 -15.88 -10.58
C SER A 181 -23.83 -17.15 -10.80
N LYS A 182 -22.50 -17.07 -10.65
CA LYS A 182 -21.58 -18.21 -10.78
C LYS A 182 -21.39 -18.91 -9.44
N SER A 183 -21.11 -20.21 -9.50
CA SER A 183 -20.78 -20.99 -8.30
C SER A 183 -19.51 -20.48 -7.63
N TRP A 184 -19.41 -20.66 -6.31
CA TRP A 184 -18.22 -20.30 -5.53
C TRP A 184 -16.94 -20.87 -6.15
N ASN A 185 -16.92 -22.16 -6.52
CA ASN A 185 -15.74 -22.77 -7.13
C ASN A 185 -15.31 -22.06 -8.43
N LYS A 186 -16.26 -21.62 -9.26
CA LYS A 186 -15.93 -20.90 -10.50
C LYS A 186 -15.37 -19.51 -10.22
N ARG A 187 -15.96 -18.80 -9.25
CA ARG A 187 -15.49 -17.49 -8.79
C ARG A 187 -14.08 -17.61 -8.22
N TRP A 188 -13.89 -18.54 -7.28
CA TRP A 188 -12.61 -18.80 -6.62
C TRP A 188 -11.51 -19.20 -7.59
N ASN A 189 -11.79 -20.10 -8.54
CA ASN A 189 -10.79 -20.48 -9.55
C ASN A 189 -10.36 -19.29 -10.41
N SER A 190 -11.28 -18.36 -10.71
CA SER A 190 -10.93 -17.13 -11.45
C SER A 190 -9.99 -16.21 -10.66
N PHE A 191 -10.21 -16.07 -9.36
CA PHE A 191 -9.26 -15.38 -8.48
C PHE A 191 -7.91 -16.10 -8.45
N ALA A 192 -7.91 -17.42 -8.20
CA ALA A 192 -6.69 -18.22 -8.13
C ALA A 192 -5.88 -18.23 -9.45
N ASP A 193 -6.55 -18.14 -10.61
CA ASP A 193 -5.88 -18.05 -11.91
C ASP A 193 -5.08 -16.75 -12.06
N GLY A 194 -5.39 -15.70 -11.31
CA GLY A 194 -4.64 -14.44 -11.36
C GLY A 194 -3.21 -14.53 -10.83
N TYR A 195 -2.92 -15.43 -9.89
CA TYR A 195 -1.53 -15.72 -9.47
C TYR A 195 -0.70 -16.26 -10.64
N LYS A 196 -1.31 -17.05 -11.53
CA LYS A 196 -0.62 -17.58 -12.73
C LYS A 196 -0.36 -16.48 -13.76
N GLU A 197 -1.21 -15.45 -13.75
CA GLU A 197 -1.07 -14.28 -14.62
C GLU A 197 -0.03 -13.30 -14.08
N LEU A 198 0.18 -13.13 -12.78
CA LEU A 198 1.18 -12.19 -12.25
C LEU A 198 2.32 -12.93 -11.55
N LYS A 199 3.11 -13.70 -12.29
CA LYS A 199 4.15 -14.57 -11.72
C LYS A 199 5.24 -13.82 -10.97
N SER A 200 5.46 -12.56 -11.30
CA SER A 200 6.42 -11.70 -10.59
C SER A 200 6.05 -11.46 -9.13
N THR A 201 4.81 -11.70 -8.70
CA THR A 201 4.42 -11.61 -7.28
C THR A 201 5.11 -12.65 -6.42
N GLU A 202 5.34 -13.85 -6.95
CA GLU A 202 6.00 -14.96 -6.24
C GLU A 202 7.39 -14.55 -5.73
N LYS A 203 8.11 -13.74 -6.52
CA LYS A 203 9.45 -13.27 -6.13
C LYS A 203 9.44 -12.43 -4.85
N ILE A 204 8.43 -11.57 -4.69
CA ILE A 204 8.28 -10.78 -3.46
C ILE A 204 7.92 -11.71 -2.30
N GLU A 205 6.98 -12.63 -2.54
CA GLU A 205 6.49 -13.57 -1.53
C GLU A 205 7.59 -14.51 -1.00
N ASP A 206 8.59 -14.85 -1.82
CA ASP A 206 9.74 -15.69 -1.43
C ASP A 206 10.54 -15.10 -0.26
N TYR A 207 10.60 -13.77 -0.13
CA TYR A 207 11.33 -13.10 0.96
C TYR A 207 10.41 -12.34 1.92
N TYR A 208 9.22 -11.91 1.50
CA TYR A 208 8.37 -11.04 2.32
C TYR A 208 7.88 -11.72 3.61
N TYR A 209 7.80 -13.06 3.60
CA TYR A 209 7.43 -13.85 4.77
C TYR A 209 8.62 -14.19 5.69
N ASP A 210 9.85 -13.93 5.25
CA ASP A 210 11.03 -14.14 6.08
C ASP A 210 11.05 -13.18 7.27
N LYS A 211 11.35 -13.72 8.46
CA LYS A 211 11.31 -12.94 9.70
C LYS A 211 12.33 -11.79 9.70
N GLU A 212 13.53 -12.00 9.17
CA GLU A 212 14.55 -10.95 9.11
C GLU A 212 14.19 -9.89 8.07
N PHE A 213 13.58 -10.28 6.94
CA PHE A 213 13.05 -9.32 5.99
C PHE A 213 11.91 -8.49 6.59
N LYS A 214 10.93 -9.12 7.26
CA LYS A 214 9.86 -8.41 7.99
C LYS A 214 10.42 -7.43 9.00
N LYS A 215 11.46 -7.83 9.75
CA LYS A 215 12.16 -6.94 10.69
C LYS A 215 12.70 -5.70 9.99
N ILE A 216 13.35 -5.84 8.83
CA ILE A 216 13.85 -4.71 8.04
C ILE A 216 12.72 -3.76 7.66
N VAL A 217 11.63 -4.30 7.10
CA VAL A 217 10.48 -3.50 6.65
C VAL A 217 9.80 -2.80 7.82
N HIS A 218 9.42 -3.53 8.87
CA HIS A 218 8.77 -2.98 10.06
C HIS A 218 9.63 -1.91 10.72
N LYS A 219 10.95 -2.14 10.80
CA LYS A 219 11.89 -1.15 11.33
C LYS A 219 11.93 0.10 10.46
N LYS A 220 12.00 -0.02 9.15
CA LYS A 220 12.01 1.13 8.23
C LYS A 220 10.77 2.01 8.38
N VAL A 221 9.60 1.37 8.48
CA VAL A 221 8.32 2.07 8.71
C VAL A 221 8.29 2.73 10.08
N ALA A 222 8.66 2.00 11.14
CA ALA A 222 8.72 2.56 12.49
C ALA A 222 9.71 3.74 12.59
N ASP A 223 10.92 3.60 12.04
CA ASP A 223 11.89 4.70 12.01
C ASP A 223 11.36 5.91 11.20
N TYR A 224 10.58 5.67 10.14
CA TYR A 224 9.94 6.73 9.35
C TYR A 224 8.89 7.47 10.18
N ILE A 225 8.03 6.75 10.91
CA ILE A 225 7.05 7.33 11.83
C ILE A 225 7.75 8.13 12.92
N GLU A 226 8.75 7.54 13.59
CA GLU A 226 9.49 8.17 14.68
C GLU A 226 10.17 9.48 14.26
N ARG A 227 10.71 9.57 13.03
CA ARG A 227 11.34 10.79 12.50
C ARG A 227 10.36 11.90 12.14
N ASN A 228 9.08 11.57 11.95
CA ASN A 228 8.05 12.50 11.52
C ASN A 228 6.85 12.47 12.48
N ILE A 229 7.06 12.21 13.77
CA ILE A 229 5.98 11.91 14.71
C ILE A 229 4.96 13.05 14.82
N GLU A 230 5.40 14.30 14.61
CA GLU A 230 4.56 15.51 14.53
C GLU A 230 3.62 15.54 13.32
N LYS A 231 3.79 14.61 12.37
CA LYS A 231 2.87 14.38 11.24
C LYS A 231 1.84 13.29 11.50
N PHE A 232 1.91 12.64 12.66
CA PHE A 232 0.99 11.60 13.10
C PHE A 232 0.21 12.01 14.36
N ALA A 233 0.82 12.77 15.27
CA ALA A 233 0.24 13.07 16.57
C ALA A 233 0.63 14.45 17.13
N GLU A 234 -0.20 14.94 18.04
CA GLU A 234 0.11 16.06 18.93
C GLU A 234 0.88 15.53 20.16
N ILE A 235 2.07 16.07 20.42
CA ILE A 235 2.93 15.58 21.50
C ILE A 235 2.69 16.38 22.79
N GLU A 236 2.26 15.68 23.82
CA GLU A 236 2.15 16.21 25.18
C GLU A 236 3.49 16.06 25.91
N LYS A 237 3.89 17.15 26.57
CA LYS A 237 5.14 17.24 27.32
C LYS A 237 5.01 16.69 28.73
#